data_AF-A0A9X9WU49-F1
#
_entry.id   AF-A0A9X9WU49-F1
#
_cell.length_a   1.000
_cell.length_b   1.000
_cell.length_c   1.000
_cell.angle_alpha   90.00
_cell.angle_beta   90.00
_cell.angle_gamma   90.00
#
_symmetry.space_group_name_H-M   'P 1'
#
loop_
_entity.id
_entity.type
_entity.pdbx_description
1 polymer ?
#
loop_
_entity_poly.entity_id
_entity_poly.type
_entity_poly.pdbx_seq_one_letter_code
_entity_poly.pdbx_strand_id
1 'polypeptide(L)'
;MITLIRRHASLVVIAAIGATAAAVLWRRDGTAAVGAALVHAWDLFLFIAPSLLAGLLLAAALRQLMSPGGLARWMGAESGWFGLAVAMLAGALTPGGPMAAFPLVLVLAGAGADRGALVAYILSWALNGFQKLLVYEVPLLGPDFAIMRTLITLPMPMLAGWIARRLPIAWEAPK
;
A
#
# COMPACT_ATOMS: atom_id res chain seq x y z
N MET A 1 -19.68 6.91 20.29
CA MET A 1 -19.43 8.06 19.37
C MET A 1 -17.93 8.24 19.06
N ILE A 2 -17.05 8.31 20.07
CA ILE A 2 -15.59 8.49 19.89
C ILE A 2 -14.90 7.37 19.09
N THR A 3 -15.32 6.11 19.25
CA THR A 3 -14.76 4.95 18.52
C THR A 3 -15.13 4.93 17.04
N LEU A 4 -16.34 5.39 16.69
CA LEU A 4 -16.81 5.51 15.31
C LEU A 4 -16.05 6.63 14.58
N ILE A 5 -15.84 7.76 15.26
CA ILE A 5 -15.06 8.88 14.77
C ILE A 5 -13.60 8.48 14.53
N ARG A 6 -12.96 7.71 15.43
CA ARG A 6 -11.59 7.18 15.19
C ARG A 6 -11.51 6.27 13.96
N ARG A 7 -12.53 5.45 13.70
CA ARG A 7 -12.56 4.51 12.57
C ARG A 7 -12.72 5.21 11.22
N HIS A 8 -13.38 6.37 11.19
CA HIS A 8 -13.65 7.15 9.98
C HIS A 8 -12.97 8.53 9.98
N ALA A 9 -11.97 8.74 10.85
CA ALA A 9 -11.32 10.05 11.00
C ALA A 9 -10.73 10.56 9.68
N SER A 10 -10.10 9.67 8.90
CA SER A 10 -9.59 10.00 7.57
C SER A 10 -10.69 10.43 6.62
N LEU A 11 -11.83 9.72 6.60
CA LEU A 11 -12.97 10.07 5.76
C LEU A 11 -13.53 11.44 6.14
N VAL A 12 -13.69 11.72 7.44
CA VAL A 12 -14.19 13.00 7.93
C VAL A 12 -13.24 14.14 7.54
N VAL A 13 -11.93 13.95 7.70
CA VAL A 13 -10.93 14.96 7.33
C VAL A 13 -10.94 15.20 5.82
N ILE A 14 -10.91 14.15 5.01
CA ILE A 14 -10.93 14.27 3.54
C ILE A 14 -12.23 14.91 3.06
N ALA A 15 -13.38 14.52 3.64
CA ALA A 15 -14.68 15.11 3.31
C ALA A 15 -14.73 16.60 3.68
N ALA A 16 -14.18 16.99 4.83
CA ALA A 16 -14.11 18.40 5.23
C ALA A 16 -13.24 19.23 4.28
N ILE A 17 -12.07 18.70 3.88
CA ILE A 17 -11.20 19.34 2.89
C ILE A 17 -11.93 19.45 1.54
N GLY A 18 -12.55 18.37 1.08
CA GLY A 18 -13.32 18.35 -0.17
C GLY A 18 -14.50 19.32 -0.16
N ALA A 19 -15.26 19.39 0.94
CA ALA A 19 -16.36 20.33 1.11
C ALA A 19 -15.87 21.78 1.12
N THR A 20 -14.73 22.04 1.76
CA THR A 20 -14.11 23.38 1.76
C THR A 20 -13.66 23.77 0.35
N ALA A 21 -13.00 22.87 -0.37
CA ALA A 21 -12.60 23.09 -1.76
C ALA A 21 -13.81 23.33 -2.67
N ALA A 22 -14.88 22.56 -2.50
CA ALA A 22 -16.12 22.73 -3.24
C ALA A 22 -16.79 24.07 -2.92
N ALA A 23 -16.80 24.51 -1.66
CA ALA A 23 -17.35 25.81 -1.25
C ALA A 23 -16.53 26.98 -1.83
N VAL A 24 -15.20 26.86 -1.85
CA VAL A 24 -14.31 27.86 -2.48
C VAL A 24 -14.53 27.91 -3.99
N LEU A 25 -14.60 26.76 -4.65
CA LEU A 25 -14.85 26.65 -6.09
C LEU A 25 -16.21 27.24 -6.45
N TRP A 26 -17.24 26.93 -5.65
CA TRP A 26 -18.58 27.47 -5.84
C TRP A 26 -18.61 29.00 -5.73
N ARG A 27 -17.91 29.57 -4.74
CA ARG A 27 -17.82 31.03 -4.56
C ARG A 27 -17.08 31.72 -5.69
N ARG A 28 -16.08 31.07 -6.28
CA ARG A 28 -15.20 31.65 -7.30
C ARG A 28 -15.78 31.50 -8.71
N ASP A 29 -16.23 30.30 -9.05
CA ASP A 29 -16.51 29.90 -10.44
C ASP A 29 -17.96 29.34 -10.60
N GLY A 30 -18.77 29.38 -9.54
CA GLY A 30 -20.20 29.05 -9.58
C GLY A 30 -20.52 27.55 -9.55
N THR A 31 -21.81 27.22 -9.69
CA THR A 31 -22.34 25.84 -9.59
C THR A 31 -21.89 24.94 -10.73
N ALA A 32 -21.72 25.51 -11.94
CA ALA A 32 -21.25 24.76 -13.11
C ALA A 32 -19.85 24.18 -12.89
N ALA A 33 -18.94 24.93 -12.26
CA ALA A 33 -17.60 24.47 -11.93
C ALA A 33 -17.61 23.31 -10.92
N VAL A 34 -18.49 23.36 -9.91
CA VAL A 34 -18.70 22.25 -8.97
C VAL A 34 -19.25 21.02 -9.69
N GLY A 35 -20.22 21.20 -10.60
CA GLY A 35 -20.75 20.10 -11.41
C GLY A 35 -19.68 19.41 -12.25
N ALA A 36 -18.83 20.19 -12.92
CA ALA A 36 -17.69 19.66 -13.68
C ALA A 36 -16.70 18.91 -12.78
N ALA A 37 -16.39 19.45 -11.59
CA ALA A 37 -15.51 18.77 -10.64
C ALA A 37 -16.09 17.43 -10.15
N LEU A 38 -17.42 17.35 -9.94
CA LEU A 38 -18.09 16.10 -9.56
C LEU A 38 -18.06 15.06 -10.69
N VAL A 39 -18.28 15.48 -11.94
CA VAL A 39 -18.17 14.59 -13.10
C VAL A 39 -16.75 14.03 -13.21
N HIS A 40 -15.73 14.90 -13.08
CA HIS A 40 -14.34 14.46 -13.13
C HIS A 40 -14.00 13.50 -11.98
N ALA A 41 -14.50 13.77 -10.77
CA ALA A 41 -14.34 12.87 -9.63
C ALA A 41 -15.00 11.50 -9.87
N TRP A 42 -16.16 11.48 -10.54
CA TRP A 42 -16.86 10.25 -10.92
C TRP A 42 -16.07 9.45 -11.96
N ASP A 43 -15.53 10.11 -12.98
CA ASP A 43 -14.69 9.47 -14.00
C ASP A 43 -13.43 8.85 -13.38
N LEU A 44 -12.78 9.59 -12.47
CA LEU A 44 -11.64 9.07 -11.71
C LEU A 44 -12.03 7.87 -10.84
N PHE A 45 -13.21 7.92 -10.19
CA PHE A 45 -13.71 6.80 -9.41
C PHE A 45 -13.90 5.55 -10.28
N LEU A 46 -14.55 5.69 -11.45
CA LEU A 46 -14.76 4.58 -12.39
C LEU A 46 -13.44 4.05 -12.96
N PHE A 47 -12.43 4.90 -13.13
CA PHE A 47 -11.09 4.48 -13.56
C PHE A 47 -10.36 3.67 -12.48
N ILE A 48 -10.48 4.07 -11.20
CA ILE A 48 -9.76 3.43 -10.08
C ILE A 48 -10.49 2.19 -9.55
N ALA A 49 -11.83 2.19 -9.54
CA ALA A 49 -12.64 1.13 -8.93
C ALA A 49 -12.35 -0.29 -9.43
N PRO A 50 -12.14 -0.55 -10.74
CA PRO A 50 -11.77 -1.87 -11.24
C PRO A 50 -10.44 -2.37 -10.65
N SER A 51 -9.43 -1.51 -10.55
CA SER A 51 -8.14 -1.86 -9.94
C SER A 51 -8.26 -2.14 -8.45
N LEU A 52 -9.10 -1.38 -7.73
CA LEU A 52 -9.41 -1.65 -6.33
C LEU A 52 -10.08 -3.01 -6.16
N LEU A 53 -11.10 -3.29 -6.97
CA LEU A 53 -11.82 -4.56 -6.94
C LEU A 53 -10.87 -5.72 -7.25
N ALA A 54 -10.02 -5.61 -8.27
CA ALA A 54 -9.02 -6.62 -8.62
C ALA A 54 -8.02 -6.84 -7.47
N GLY A 55 -7.52 -5.78 -6.84
CA GLY A 55 -6.63 -5.88 -5.69
C GLY A 55 -7.27 -6.56 -4.48
N LEU A 56 -8.53 -6.23 -4.18
CA LEU A 56 -9.30 -6.86 -3.10
C LEU A 56 -9.59 -8.34 -3.39
N LEU A 57 -9.96 -8.69 -4.63
CA LEU A 57 -10.17 -10.07 -5.05
C LEU A 57 -8.89 -10.89 -4.99
N LEU A 58 -7.76 -10.34 -5.45
CA LEU A 58 -6.46 -10.97 -5.34
C LEU A 58 -6.09 -11.23 -3.87
N ALA A 59 -6.27 -10.23 -3.01
CA ALA A 59 -6.02 -10.38 -1.57
C ALA A 59 -6.90 -11.48 -0.94
N ALA A 60 -8.19 -11.52 -1.29
CA ALA A 60 -9.12 -12.53 -0.80
C ALA A 60 -8.82 -13.94 -1.34
N ALA A 61 -8.40 -14.05 -2.60
CA ALA A 61 -7.99 -15.31 -3.22
C ALA A 61 -6.67 -15.82 -2.62
N LEU A 62 -5.67 -14.95 -2.45
CA LEU A 62 -4.40 -15.29 -1.80
C LEU A 62 -4.63 -15.77 -0.37
N ARG A 63 -5.53 -15.15 0.38
CA ARG A 63 -5.91 -15.62 1.72
C ARG A 63 -6.42 -17.07 1.72
N GLN A 64 -7.15 -17.47 0.68
CA GLN A 64 -7.71 -18.83 0.54
C GLN A 64 -6.70 -19.83 -0.01
N LEU A 65 -5.79 -19.41 -0.91
CA LEU A 65 -4.74 -20.25 -1.48
C LEU A 65 -3.63 -20.57 -0.48
N MET A 66 -3.46 -19.74 0.54
CA MET A 66 -2.43 -19.93 1.55
C MET A 66 -2.82 -21.05 2.51
N SER A 67 -2.04 -22.12 2.51
CA SER A 67 -2.20 -23.19 3.51
C SER A 67 -1.94 -22.64 4.92
N PRO A 68 -2.75 -23.04 5.91
CA PRO A 68 -2.49 -22.69 7.31
C PRO A 68 -1.06 -23.05 7.69
N GLY A 69 -0.26 -22.05 8.10
CA GLY A 69 1.14 -22.21 8.51
C GLY A 69 2.19 -22.10 7.40
N GLY A 70 1.81 -22.18 6.12
CA GLY A 70 2.75 -22.04 5.00
C GLY A 70 3.39 -20.64 4.96
N LEU A 71 2.58 -19.60 5.16
CA LEU A 71 3.07 -18.23 5.22
C LEU A 71 3.85 -17.93 6.49
N ALA A 72 3.42 -18.43 7.66
CA ALA A 72 4.17 -18.27 8.91
C ALA A 72 5.58 -18.86 8.81
N ARG A 73 5.76 -19.97 8.07
CA ARG A 73 7.09 -20.54 7.81
C ARG A 73 7.96 -19.64 6.92
N TRP A 74 7.36 -18.99 5.92
CA TRP A 74 8.10 -18.15 4.98
C TRP A 74 8.34 -16.73 5.49
N MET A 75 7.38 -16.12 6.19
CA MET A 75 7.38 -14.71 6.56
C MET A 75 7.08 -14.47 8.04
N GLY A 76 7.06 -15.51 8.88
CA GLY A 76 6.89 -15.38 10.33
C GLY A 76 8.19 -15.02 11.06
N ALA A 77 8.12 -14.86 12.38
CA ALA A 77 9.24 -14.35 13.18
C ALA A 77 10.51 -15.21 13.07
N GLU A 78 10.33 -16.54 12.99
CA GLU A 78 11.42 -17.52 12.88
C GLU A 78 12.01 -17.65 11.46
N SER A 79 11.42 -16.97 10.46
CA SER A 79 11.89 -17.05 9.06
C SER A 79 13.24 -16.38 8.79
N GLY A 80 13.76 -15.60 9.75
CA GLY A 80 15.04 -14.91 9.62
C GLY A 80 15.12 -14.04 8.36
N TRP A 81 16.31 -13.92 7.79
CA TRP A 81 16.51 -13.10 6.58
C TRP A 81 15.76 -13.60 5.35
N PHE A 82 15.50 -14.91 5.27
CA PHE A 82 14.74 -15.49 4.17
C PHE A 82 13.34 -14.88 4.07
N GLY A 83 12.63 -14.74 5.19
CA GLY A 83 11.30 -14.13 5.15
C GLY A 83 11.27 -12.66 4.83
N LEU A 84 12.33 -11.92 5.17
CA LEU A 84 12.47 -10.53 4.72
C LEU A 84 12.68 -10.43 3.21
N ALA A 85 13.46 -11.35 2.63
CA ALA A 85 13.68 -11.41 1.19
C ALA A 85 12.40 -11.78 0.43
N VAL A 86 11.64 -12.77 0.92
CA VAL A 86 10.33 -13.14 0.36
C VAL A 86 9.35 -11.97 0.44
N ALA A 87 9.28 -11.30 1.59
CA ALA A 87 8.44 -10.11 1.78
C ALA A 87 8.82 -8.97 0.82
N MET A 88 10.13 -8.73 0.67
CA MET A 88 10.65 -7.72 -0.23
C MET A 88 10.28 -8.03 -1.68
N LEU A 89 10.43 -9.27 -2.13
CA LEU A 89 10.06 -9.69 -3.47
C LEU A 89 8.55 -9.52 -3.71
N ALA A 90 7.72 -9.97 -2.75
CA ALA A 90 6.28 -9.80 -2.82
C ALA A 90 5.87 -8.32 -2.91
N GLY A 91 6.50 -7.44 -2.12
CA GLY A 91 6.24 -6.01 -2.16
C GLY A 91 6.65 -5.37 -3.49
N ALA A 92 7.84 -5.70 -4.00
CA ALA A 92 8.35 -5.19 -5.27
C ALA A 92 7.47 -5.60 -6.46
N LEU A 93 6.93 -6.82 -6.44
CA LEU A 93 6.06 -7.35 -7.49
C LEU A 93 4.60 -6.92 -7.35
N THR A 94 4.19 -6.37 -6.22
CA THR A 94 2.80 -5.93 -6.03
C THR A 94 2.54 -4.68 -6.88
N PRO A 95 1.62 -4.74 -7.86
CA PRO A 95 1.25 -3.57 -8.65
C PRO A 95 0.23 -2.71 -7.90
N GLY A 96 0.00 -1.51 -8.43
CA GLY A 96 -1.01 -0.58 -7.93
C GLY A 96 -0.56 0.31 -6.77
N GLY A 97 -1.52 1.12 -6.29
CA GLY A 97 -1.33 2.09 -5.22
C GLY A 97 -1.52 1.51 -3.81
N PRO A 98 -1.48 2.35 -2.75
CA PRO A 98 -1.69 1.92 -1.37
C PRO A 98 -2.98 1.11 -1.20
N MET A 99 -4.01 1.43 -1.97
CA MET A 99 -5.30 0.78 -1.90
C MET A 99 -5.31 -0.68 -2.35
N ALA A 100 -4.31 -1.11 -3.14
CA ALA A 100 -4.13 -2.52 -3.50
C ALA A 100 -3.13 -3.22 -2.55
N ALA A 101 -2.06 -2.54 -2.15
CA ALA A 101 -1.01 -3.11 -1.33
C ALA A 101 -1.43 -3.33 0.14
N PHE A 102 -2.14 -2.39 0.77
CA PHE A 102 -2.49 -2.48 2.19
C PHE A 102 -3.51 -3.58 2.53
N PRO A 103 -4.52 -3.88 1.68
CA PRO A 103 -5.32 -5.09 1.85
C PRO A 103 -4.48 -6.36 1.87
N LEU A 104 -3.43 -6.44 1.03
CA LEU A 104 -2.53 -7.59 1.03
C LEU A 104 -1.72 -7.67 2.32
N VAL A 105 -1.22 -6.54 2.84
CA VAL A 105 -0.56 -6.47 4.16
C VAL A 105 -1.47 -7.06 5.25
N LEU A 106 -2.75 -6.69 5.25
CA LEU A 106 -3.71 -7.20 6.24
C LEU A 106 -3.90 -8.71 6.12
N VAL A 107 -3.98 -9.23 4.90
CA VAL A 107 -4.07 -10.68 4.65
C VAL A 107 -2.81 -11.40 5.11
N LEU A 108 -1.62 -10.87 4.80
CA LEU A 108 -0.34 -11.43 5.22
C LEU A 108 -0.21 -11.44 6.75
N ALA A 109 -0.63 -10.35 7.41
CA ALA A 109 -0.67 -10.23 8.87
C ALA A 109 -1.58 -11.30 9.48
N GLY A 110 -2.80 -11.43 9.00
CA GLY A 110 -3.76 -12.44 9.48
C GLY A 110 -3.33 -13.89 9.17
N ALA A 111 -2.45 -14.09 8.18
CA ALA A 111 -1.88 -15.38 7.81
C ALA A 111 -0.55 -15.70 8.52
N GLY A 112 -0.11 -14.85 9.47
CA GLY A 112 1.02 -15.13 10.36
C GLY A 112 2.36 -14.55 9.91
N ALA A 113 2.38 -13.61 8.97
CA ALA A 113 3.57 -12.82 8.68
C ALA A 113 3.90 -11.92 9.88
N ASP A 114 5.17 -11.88 10.27
CA ASP A 114 5.59 -11.05 11.40
C ASP A 114 5.78 -9.59 10.99
N ARG A 115 5.82 -8.70 12.00
CA ARG A 115 6.01 -7.25 11.83
C ARG A 115 7.19 -6.88 10.91
N GLY A 116 8.30 -7.61 10.96
CA GLY A 116 9.47 -7.35 10.12
C GLY A 116 9.20 -7.65 8.65
N ALA A 117 8.55 -8.77 8.37
CA ALA A 117 8.15 -9.11 7.01
C ALA A 117 7.14 -8.09 6.46
N LEU A 118 6.16 -7.66 7.26
CA LEU A 118 5.19 -6.64 6.83
C LEU A 118 5.85 -5.29 6.54
N VAL A 119 6.79 -4.85 7.38
CA VAL A 119 7.57 -3.62 7.14
C VAL A 119 8.42 -3.75 5.88
N ALA A 120 9.12 -4.87 5.70
CA ALA A 120 9.92 -5.12 4.50
C ALA A 120 9.05 -5.14 3.24
N TYR A 121 7.87 -5.73 3.30
CA TYR A 121 6.90 -5.70 2.21
C TYR A 121 6.48 -4.26 1.86
N ILE A 122 6.03 -3.48 2.84
CA ILE A 122 5.54 -2.11 2.62
C ILE A 122 6.64 -1.23 2.03
N LEU A 123 7.85 -1.28 2.59
CA LEU A 123 8.97 -0.49 2.10
C LEU A 123 9.43 -0.96 0.71
N SER A 124 9.39 -2.25 0.43
CA SER A 124 9.73 -2.76 -0.90
C SER A 124 8.72 -2.32 -1.95
N TRP A 125 7.42 -2.39 -1.65
CA TRP A 125 6.39 -1.83 -2.52
C TRP A 125 6.57 -0.32 -2.73
N ALA A 126 6.84 0.42 -1.65
CA ALA A 126 6.98 1.87 -1.69
C ALA A 126 8.27 2.33 -2.42
N LEU A 127 9.38 1.62 -2.27
CA LEU A 127 10.67 2.01 -2.83
C LEU A 127 10.96 1.29 -4.15
N ASN A 128 10.77 -0.03 -4.21
CA ASN A 128 11.28 -0.91 -5.26
C ASN A 128 10.17 -1.54 -6.13
N GLY A 129 8.99 -0.93 -6.18
CA GLY A 129 7.90 -1.41 -7.01
C GLY A 129 8.31 -1.55 -8.48
N PHE A 130 8.26 -2.78 -9.01
CA PHE A 130 8.74 -3.12 -10.35
C PHE A 130 7.96 -2.37 -11.45
N GLN A 131 6.65 -2.21 -11.27
CA GLN A 131 5.83 -1.39 -12.18
C GLN A 131 6.36 0.05 -12.25
N LYS A 132 6.84 0.59 -11.12
CA LYS A 132 7.25 1.98 -11.02
C LYS A 132 8.55 2.21 -11.77
N LEU A 133 9.47 1.26 -11.60
CA LEU A 133 10.74 1.24 -12.31
C LEU A 133 10.52 1.25 -13.83
N LEU A 134 9.69 0.34 -14.34
CA LEU A 134 9.49 0.15 -15.78
C LEU A 134 8.59 1.20 -16.44
N VAL A 135 7.49 1.57 -15.80
CA VAL A 135 6.47 2.43 -16.41
C VAL A 135 6.83 3.91 -16.23
N TYR A 136 7.51 4.27 -15.14
CA TYR A 136 7.76 5.66 -14.80
C TYR A 136 9.25 5.99 -14.79
N GLU A 137 10.06 5.33 -13.96
CA GLU A 137 11.44 5.78 -13.72
C GLU A 137 12.31 5.68 -14.98
N VAL A 138 12.32 4.53 -15.67
CA VAL A 138 13.13 4.37 -16.88
C VAL A 138 12.65 5.31 -18.00
N PRO A 139 11.34 5.42 -18.32
CA PRO A 139 10.89 6.30 -19.40
C PRO A 139 11.03 7.81 -19.12
N LEU A 140 10.85 8.24 -17.86
CA LEU A 140 10.84 9.66 -17.51
C LEU A 140 12.23 10.18 -17.09
N LEU A 141 13.04 9.35 -16.41
CA LEU A 141 14.29 9.76 -15.77
C LEU A 141 15.53 9.08 -16.37
N GLY A 142 15.33 8.10 -17.24
CA GLY A 142 16.39 7.34 -17.90
C GLY A 142 16.90 6.14 -17.08
N PRO A 143 17.54 5.17 -17.75
CA PRO A 143 17.97 3.92 -17.13
C PRO A 143 19.07 4.12 -16.08
N ASP A 144 20.00 5.06 -16.28
CA ASP A 144 21.13 5.28 -15.36
C ASP A 144 20.64 5.72 -13.98
N PHE A 145 19.69 6.67 -13.95
CA PHE A 145 19.06 7.13 -12.72
C PHE A 145 18.29 5.98 -12.05
N ALA A 146 17.48 5.26 -12.82
CA ALA A 146 16.66 4.16 -12.35
C ALA A 146 17.50 3.04 -11.70
N ILE A 147 18.65 2.69 -12.30
CA ILE A 147 19.58 1.69 -11.77
C ILE A 147 20.23 2.21 -10.48
N MET A 148 20.80 3.42 -10.49
CA MET A 148 21.43 4.02 -9.30
C MET A 148 20.47 4.05 -8.11
N ARG A 149 19.26 4.56 -8.31
CA ARG A 149 18.22 4.63 -7.28
C ARG A 149 17.85 3.24 -6.79
N THR A 150 17.66 2.28 -7.69
CA THR A 150 17.31 0.90 -7.32
C THR A 150 18.42 0.25 -6.51
N LEU A 151 19.68 0.39 -6.89
CA LEU A 151 20.81 -0.17 -6.13
C LEU A 151 20.87 0.37 -4.69
N ILE A 152 20.64 1.68 -4.51
CA ILE A 152 20.63 2.32 -3.19
C ILE A 152 19.43 1.85 -2.36
N THR A 153 18.26 1.70 -2.98
CA THR A 153 17.00 1.46 -2.27
C THR A 153 16.65 -0.02 -2.12
N LEU A 154 17.26 -0.92 -2.90
CA LEU A 154 17.03 -2.36 -2.84
C LEU A 154 17.31 -2.99 -1.46
N PRO A 155 18.40 -2.67 -0.73
CA PRO A 155 18.66 -3.27 0.59
C PRO A 155 17.79 -2.69 1.71
N MET A 156 17.20 -1.50 1.50
CA MET A 156 16.51 -0.75 2.55
C MET A 156 15.32 -1.49 3.18
N PRO A 157 14.45 -2.19 2.43
CA PRO A 157 13.35 -2.94 3.02
C PRO A 157 13.82 -4.09 3.92
N MET A 158 14.90 -4.80 3.53
CA MET A 158 15.48 -5.86 4.36
C MET A 158 16.04 -5.30 5.67
N LEU A 159 16.78 -4.19 5.60
CA LEU A 159 17.32 -3.52 6.79
C LEU A 159 16.18 -3.06 7.72
N ALA A 160 15.15 -2.42 7.18
CA ALA A 160 14.01 -1.95 7.96
C ALA A 160 13.22 -3.10 8.61
N GLY A 161 12.98 -4.19 7.88
CA GLY A 161 12.31 -5.37 8.43
C GLY A 161 13.13 -6.02 9.56
N TRP A 162 14.45 -6.06 9.41
CA TRP A 162 15.37 -6.53 10.45
C TRP A 162 15.37 -5.64 11.69
N ILE A 163 15.33 -4.32 11.52
CA ILE A 163 15.19 -3.34 12.63
C ILE A 163 13.84 -3.54 13.32
N ALA A 164 12.76 -3.65 12.54
CA ALA A 164 11.41 -3.82 13.05
C ALA A 164 11.29 -5.08 13.94
N ARG A 165 12.00 -6.16 13.63
CA ARG A 165 12.07 -7.37 14.48
C ARG A 165 12.80 -7.17 15.81
N ARG A 166 13.71 -6.18 15.92
CA ARG A 166 14.47 -5.90 17.14
C ARG A 166 13.89 -4.83 18.03
N LEU A 167 13.05 -3.95 17.48
CA LEU A 167 12.45 -2.88 18.27
C LEU A 167 11.56 -3.47 19.38
N PRO A 168 11.65 -3.01 20.63
CA PRO A 168 10.84 -3.52 21.74
C PRO A 168 9.41 -2.94 21.73
N ILE A 169 8.78 -2.89 20.56
CA ILE A 169 7.41 -2.39 20.36
C ILE A 169 6.49 -3.58 20.14
N ALA A 170 5.64 -3.88 21.11
CA ALA A 170 4.64 -4.93 20.98
C ALA A 170 3.63 -4.57 19.88
N TRP A 171 3.36 -5.51 18.99
CA TRP A 171 2.35 -5.38 17.94
C TRP A 171 1.64 -6.71 17.76
N GLU A 172 0.32 -6.66 17.74
CA GLU A 172 -0.54 -7.80 17.43
C GLU A 172 -1.20 -7.56 16.07
N ALA A 173 -1.27 -8.62 15.27
CA ALA A 173 -1.93 -8.55 13.97
C ALA A 173 -3.41 -8.19 14.15
N PRO A 174 -3.95 -7.25 13.34
CA PRO A 174 -5.38 -6.98 13.34
C PRO A 174 -6.16 -8.27 12.99
N LYS A 175 -7.25 -8.51 13.72
CA LYS A 175 -8.15 -9.65 13.47
C LYS A 175 -9.07 -9.41 12.26
#